data_AF-A0AB39Z4U8-F1
#
_entry.id   AF-A0AB39Z4U8-F1
#
_cell.length_a   1.000
_cell.length_b   1.000
_cell.length_c   1.000
_cell.angle_alpha   90.00
_cell.angle_beta   90.00
_cell.angle_gamma   90.00
#
_symmetry.space_group_name_H-M   'P 1'
#
loop_
_entity.id
_entity.type
_entity.pdbx_description
1 polymer ?
#
loop_
_entity_poly.entity_id
_entity_poly.type
_entity_poly.pdbx_seq_one_letter_code
_entity_poly.pdbx_strand_id
1 'polypeptide(L)'
;MAGNRPNLEDKLEKYWRRLFYLQPNAESTPLDPCTVEYFGVFSISDPQAAGRKLWCIYCCRKPEIPDVVERLRQKHGKKNMYEIYQKPTFSGVGFRKIVKDYFSDLKWFASGNLLEAPPNSYYNDERFVKTISDLHDKEQRRLFDYIMVQHDWFKRYNDQKPPPSRH
;
A
#
# COMPACT_ATOMS: atom_id res chain seq x y z
N MET A 1 26.89 22.78 -21.97
CA MET A 1 25.66 23.19 -21.28
C MET A 1 24.74 21.97 -21.22
N ALA A 2 24.77 21.20 -20.13
CA ALA A 2 23.90 20.05 -19.96
C ALA A 2 22.45 20.55 -19.82
N GLY A 3 21.61 20.26 -20.82
CA GLY A 3 20.20 20.64 -20.81
C GLY A 3 19.52 20.03 -19.59
N ASN A 4 19.01 20.88 -18.71
CA ASN A 4 18.27 20.49 -17.51
C ASN A 4 16.98 19.78 -17.96
N ARG A 5 17.04 18.45 -18.10
CA ARG A 5 15.85 17.66 -18.45
C ARG A 5 14.86 17.82 -17.31
N PRO A 6 13.63 18.28 -17.58
CA PRO A 6 12.65 18.42 -16.53
C PRO A 6 12.35 17.05 -15.92
N ASN A 7 12.58 16.89 -14.62
CA ASN A 7 12.21 15.70 -13.88
C ASN A 7 10.68 15.60 -13.82
N LEU A 8 10.14 14.47 -14.29
CA LEU A 8 8.70 14.21 -14.30
C LEU A 8 8.14 14.16 -12.87
N GLU A 9 8.91 13.60 -11.93
CA GLU A 9 8.51 13.45 -10.53
C GLU A 9 8.35 14.83 -9.87
N ASP A 10 9.32 15.74 -10.06
CA ASP A 10 9.24 17.10 -9.53
C ASP A 10 8.06 17.90 -10.11
N LYS A 11 7.74 17.68 -11.40
CA LYS A 11 6.58 18.30 -12.03
C LYS A 11 5.27 17.75 -11.47
N LEU A 12 5.20 16.44 -11.25
CA LEU A 12 4.02 15.78 -10.70
C LEU A 12 3.78 16.22 -9.25
N GLU A 13 4.82 16.28 -8.42
CA GLU A 13 4.72 16.75 -7.04
C GLU A 13 4.20 18.19 -6.97
N LYS A 14 4.80 19.10 -7.76
CA LYS A 14 4.35 20.50 -7.84
C LYS A 14 2.90 20.61 -8.29
N TYR A 15 2.50 19.76 -9.24
CA TYR A 15 1.11 19.71 -9.70
C TYR A 15 0.17 19.23 -8.59
N TRP A 16 0.50 18.15 -7.88
CA TRP A 16 -0.30 17.64 -6.76
C TRP A 16 -0.38 18.64 -5.60
N ARG A 17 0.71 19.35 -5.28
CA ARG A 17 0.65 20.41 -4.27
C ARG A 17 -0.37 21.49 -4.61
N ARG A 18 -0.41 21.93 -5.88
CA ARG A 18 -1.42 22.88 -6.35
C ARG A 18 -2.83 22.29 -6.29
N LEU A 19 -2.96 21.03 -6.71
CA LEU A 19 -4.22 20.29 -6.71
C LEU A 19 -4.85 20.22 -5.32
N PHE A 20 -4.03 20.03 -4.29
CA PHE A 20 -4.45 19.89 -2.90
C PHE A 20 -4.23 21.16 -2.06
N TYR A 21 -3.99 22.32 -2.69
CA TYR A 21 -3.77 23.61 -2.02
C TYR A 21 -2.65 23.60 -0.97
N LEU A 22 -1.65 22.76 -1.17
CA LEU A 22 -0.45 22.71 -0.35
C LEU A 22 0.56 23.76 -0.81
N GLN A 23 1.36 24.28 0.13
CA GLN A 23 2.41 25.23 -0.20
C GLN A 23 3.38 24.65 -1.24
N PRO A 24 3.76 25.41 -2.27
CA PRO A 24 4.77 24.98 -3.23
C PRO A 24 6.11 24.78 -2.52
N ASN A 25 6.75 23.63 -2.74
CA ASN A 25 8.14 23.46 -2.35
C ASN A 25 9.05 24.02 -3.44
N ALA A 26 10.01 24.86 -3.04
CA ALA A 26 11.05 25.37 -3.93
C ALA A 26 12.02 24.26 -4.35
N GLU A 27 12.27 23.32 -3.43
CA GLU A 27 13.17 22.17 -3.60
C GLU A 27 12.38 20.89 -3.89
N SER A 28 13.02 19.93 -4.57
CA SER A 28 12.47 18.58 -4.74
C SER A 28 12.32 17.94 -3.36
N THR A 29 11.17 17.34 -3.06
CA THR A 29 11.03 16.61 -1.79
C THR A 29 11.83 15.32 -1.89
N PRO A 30 12.88 15.12 -1.08
CA PRO A 30 13.64 13.88 -1.12
C PRO A 30 12.72 12.71 -0.75
N LEU A 31 12.58 11.76 -1.68
CA LEU A 31 11.90 10.49 -1.44
C LEU A 31 12.76 9.67 -0.48
N ASP A 32 12.43 9.69 0.82
CA ASP A 32 13.03 8.79 1.80
C ASP A 32 12.35 7.41 1.71
N PRO A 33 13.02 6.37 1.18
CA PRO A 33 12.44 5.04 1.06
C PRO A 33 12.15 4.41 2.43
N CYS A 34 12.72 4.93 3.52
CA CYS A 34 12.49 4.46 4.88
C CYS A 34 11.10 4.85 5.40
N THR A 35 10.47 5.85 4.80
CA THR A 35 9.11 6.29 5.16
C THR A 35 8.02 5.45 4.48
N VAL A 36 8.38 4.66 3.45
CA VAL A 36 7.45 3.83 2.70
C VAL A 36 7.03 2.65 3.57
N GLU A 37 5.73 2.56 3.81
CA GLU A 37 5.12 1.38 4.42
C GLU A 37 4.90 0.29 3.38
N TYR A 38 5.06 -0.95 3.83
CA TYR A 38 4.84 -2.14 3.04
C TYR A 38 3.79 -3.00 3.72
N PHE A 39 2.93 -3.56 2.89
CA PHE A 39 2.02 -4.62 3.24
C PHE A 39 2.53 -5.91 2.61
N GLY A 40 2.75 -6.93 3.44
CA GLY A 40 3.19 -8.22 2.95
C GLY A 40 2.51 -9.39 3.64
N VAL A 41 2.64 -10.55 3.00
CA VAL A 41 2.00 -11.79 3.43
C VAL A 41 3.00 -12.92 3.36
N PHE A 42 3.14 -13.63 4.47
CA PHE A 42 3.83 -14.91 4.54
C PHE A 42 2.82 -16.06 4.50
N SER A 43 3.07 -17.04 3.64
CA SER A 43 2.53 -18.40 3.76
C SER A 43 3.38 -19.19 4.73
N ILE A 44 2.74 -19.81 5.71
CA ILE A 44 3.38 -20.64 6.73
C ILE A 44 2.78 -22.04 6.65
N SER A 45 3.63 -23.02 6.41
CA SER A 45 3.27 -24.44 6.46
C SER A 45 3.28 -24.94 7.90
N ASP A 46 2.20 -25.56 8.35
CA ASP A 46 2.15 -26.18 9.68
C ASP A 46 2.83 -27.57 9.65
N PRO A 47 3.93 -27.78 10.40
CA PRO A 47 4.59 -29.10 10.46
C PRO A 47 3.74 -30.17 11.14
N GLN A 48 2.82 -29.78 12.02
CA GLN A 48 2.00 -30.69 12.82
C GLN A 48 0.73 -31.14 12.06
N ALA A 49 0.35 -30.43 11.01
CA ALA A 49 -0.83 -30.71 10.19
C ALA A 49 -0.50 -30.51 8.71
N ALA A 50 0.01 -31.56 8.07
CA ALA A 50 0.32 -31.55 6.64
C ALA A 50 -0.94 -31.17 5.82
N GLY A 51 -0.87 -30.02 5.13
CA GLY A 51 -1.99 -29.46 4.35
C GLY A 51 -2.63 -28.22 4.98
N ARG A 52 -2.40 -27.96 6.27
CA ARG A 52 -2.85 -26.73 6.92
C ARG A 52 -1.88 -25.58 6.61
N LYS A 53 -2.41 -24.54 5.97
CA LYS A 53 -1.70 -23.30 5.69
C LYS A 53 -2.14 -22.22 6.67
N LEU A 54 -1.16 -21.51 7.23
CA LEU A 54 -1.36 -20.30 8.01
C LEU A 54 -0.84 -19.14 7.17
N TRP A 55 -1.54 -18.01 7.17
CA TRP A 55 -1.02 -16.78 6.58
C TRP A 55 -0.75 -15.79 7.69
N CYS A 56 0.38 -15.10 7.58
CA CYS A 56 0.74 -14.00 8.46
C CYS A 56 0.88 -12.73 7.62
N ILE A 57 0.03 -11.76 7.88
CA ILE A 57 0.08 -10.46 7.23
C ILE A 57 0.89 -9.52 8.10
N TYR A 58 1.77 -8.72 7.51
CA TYR A 58 2.46 -7.64 8.19
C TYR A 58 2.23 -6.31 7.49
N CYS A 59 2.27 -5.23 8.27
CA CYS A 59 2.26 -3.86 7.79
C CYS A 59 3.30 -3.08 8.60
N CYS A 60 4.38 -2.65 7.96
CA CYS A 60 5.49 -1.97 8.61
C CYS A 60 6.29 -1.12 7.61
N ARG A 61 7.17 -0.25 8.12
CA ARG A 61 8.07 0.52 7.26
C ARG A 61 9.16 -0.37 6.69
N LYS A 62 9.72 0.02 5.53
CA LYS A 62 10.80 -0.73 4.87
C LYS A 62 11.95 -1.16 5.81
N PRO A 63 12.48 -0.30 6.71
CA PRO A 63 13.57 -0.69 7.60
C PRO A 63 13.17 -1.72 8.67
N GLU A 64 11.88 -1.84 8.97
CA GLU A 64 11.34 -2.73 10.01
C GLU A 64 11.06 -4.15 9.48
N ILE A 65 11.02 -4.33 8.16
CA ILE A 65 10.76 -5.63 7.51
C ILE A 65 11.72 -6.72 8.00
N PRO A 66 13.05 -6.52 8.07
CA PRO A 66 13.98 -7.55 8.53
C PRO A 66 13.66 -8.05 9.95
N ASP A 67 13.33 -7.14 10.87
CA ASP A 67 13.00 -7.50 12.26
C ASP A 67 11.66 -8.23 12.38
N VAL A 68 10.68 -7.90 11.52
CA VAL A 68 9.43 -8.65 11.43
C VAL A 68 9.69 -10.06 10.89
N VAL A 69 10.48 -10.17 9.83
CA VAL A 69 10.85 -11.45 9.22
C VAL A 69 11.57 -12.35 10.23
N GLU A 70 12.56 -11.83 10.96
CA GLU A 70 13.30 -12.62 11.95
C GLU A 70 12.42 -13.08 13.11
N ARG A 71 11.53 -12.22 13.63
CA ARG A 71 10.55 -12.64 14.66
C ARG A 71 9.65 -13.77 14.18
N LEU A 72 9.16 -13.70 12.94
CA LEU A 72 8.33 -14.75 12.36
C LEU A 72 9.13 -16.04 12.12
N ARG A 73 10.38 -15.94 11.69
CA ARG A 73 11.29 -17.08 11.52
C ARG A 73 11.58 -17.78 12.84
N GLN A 74 11.75 -17.04 13.92
CA GLN A 74 11.93 -17.60 15.27
C GLN A 74 10.67 -18.34 15.73
N LYS A 75 9.48 -17.81 15.44
CA LYS A 75 8.20 -18.41 15.84
C LYS A 75 7.82 -19.66 15.04
N HIS A 76 7.99 -19.63 13.71
CA HIS A 76 7.45 -20.67 12.81
C HIS A 76 8.53 -21.53 12.13
N GLY A 77 9.80 -21.15 12.24
CA GLY A 77 10.92 -21.81 11.58
C GLY A 77 11.13 -21.32 10.14
N LYS A 78 12.38 -21.02 9.79
CA LYS A 78 12.78 -20.47 8.48
C LYS A 78 12.30 -21.30 7.27
N LYS A 79 12.31 -22.63 7.39
CA LYS A 79 11.95 -23.55 6.29
C LYS A 79 10.43 -23.62 6.03
N ASN A 80 9.62 -23.15 6.97
CA ASN A 80 8.17 -23.29 6.89
C ASN A 80 7.49 -22.00 6.39
N MET A 81 8.26 -20.94 6.16
CA MET A 81 7.74 -19.61 5.88
C MET A 81 8.21 -19.10 4.51
N TYR A 82 7.27 -18.63 3.71
CA TYR A 82 7.52 -18.11 2.35
C TYR A 82 6.75 -16.80 2.16
N GLU A 83 7.43 -15.75 1.70
CA GLU A 83 6.74 -14.51 1.32
C GLU A 83 6.03 -14.74 -0.01
N ILE A 84 4.71 -14.54 -0.03
CA ILE A 84 3.87 -14.78 -1.21
C ILE A 84 3.30 -13.47 -1.80
N TYR A 85 3.38 -12.38 -1.05
CA TYR A 85 2.91 -11.07 -1.46
C TYR A 85 3.66 -9.97 -0.74
N GLN A 86 4.03 -8.91 -1.45
CA GLN A 86 4.55 -7.68 -0.87
C GLN A 86 4.24 -6.52 -1.82
N LYS A 87 3.64 -5.45 -1.29
CA LYS A 87 3.42 -4.19 -2.01
C LYS A 87 3.65 -2.98 -1.10
N PRO A 88 4.14 -1.86 -1.64
CA PRO A 88 4.13 -0.60 -0.91
C PRO A 88 2.67 -0.16 -0.72
N THR A 89 2.37 0.40 0.44
CA THR A 89 1.03 0.90 0.79
C THR A 89 1.11 2.28 1.42
N PHE A 90 0.04 3.06 1.27
CA PHE A 90 -0.04 4.37 1.92
C PHE A 90 -0.62 4.20 3.33
N SER A 91 0.11 4.66 4.35
CA SER A 91 -0.29 4.52 5.76
C SER A 91 -1.67 5.14 6.06
N GLY A 92 -1.97 6.27 5.42
CA GLY A 92 -3.20 7.04 5.63
C GLY A 92 -4.47 6.47 4.99
N VAL A 93 -4.37 5.47 4.11
CA VAL A 93 -5.53 4.99 3.32
C VAL A 93 -6.22 3.79 3.96
N GLY A 94 -5.59 3.18 4.96
CA GLY A 94 -6.18 2.17 5.81
C GLY A 94 -6.25 0.78 5.17
N PHE A 95 -5.35 0.43 4.26
CA PHE A 95 -5.35 -0.87 3.57
C PHE A 95 -5.44 -2.06 4.52
N ARG A 96 -4.62 -2.03 5.58
CA ARG A 96 -4.64 -3.04 6.65
C ARG A 96 -6.04 -3.21 7.26
N LYS A 97 -6.76 -2.11 7.46
CA LYS A 97 -8.12 -2.14 7.99
C LYS A 97 -9.08 -2.77 6.97
N ILE A 98 -8.98 -2.39 5.69
CA ILE A 98 -9.79 -2.98 4.61
C ILE A 98 -9.62 -4.51 4.58
N VAL A 99 -8.38 -4.99 4.63
CA VAL A 99 -8.08 -6.43 4.63
C VAL A 99 -8.60 -7.11 5.90
N LYS A 100 -8.41 -6.49 7.08
CA LYS A 100 -8.94 -7.00 8.35
C LYS A 100 -10.47 -7.11 8.32
N ASP A 101 -11.15 -6.08 7.82
CA ASP A 101 -12.61 -6.02 7.74
C ASP A 101 -13.15 -7.07 6.76
N TYR A 102 -12.46 -7.28 5.61
CA TYR A 102 -12.81 -8.33 4.65
C TYR A 102 -12.76 -9.74 5.26
N PHE A 103 -11.78 -10.00 6.14
CA PHE A 103 -11.62 -11.30 6.80
C PHE A 103 -12.26 -11.39 8.19
N SER A 104 -13.09 -10.42 8.56
CA SER A 104 -13.72 -10.37 9.89
C SER A 104 -14.55 -11.63 10.21
N ASP A 105 -15.28 -12.16 9.22
CA ASP A 105 -16.09 -13.37 9.36
C ASP A 105 -15.27 -14.65 9.59
N LEU A 106 -13.98 -14.63 9.24
CA LEU A 106 -13.09 -15.79 9.34
C LEU A 106 -12.39 -15.89 10.71
N LYS A 107 -12.75 -15.05 11.70
CA LYS A 107 -12.18 -15.07 13.06
C LYS A 107 -10.64 -15.09 13.09
N TRP A 108 -10.02 -14.19 12.32
CA TRP A 108 -8.56 -14.06 12.30
C TRP A 108 -8.00 -13.61 13.65
N PHE A 109 -6.85 -14.16 14.02
CA PHE A 109 -6.14 -13.76 15.24
C PHE A 109 -5.28 -12.54 14.95
N ALA A 110 -5.62 -11.40 15.55
CA ALA A 110 -4.84 -10.17 15.44
C ALA A 110 -3.86 -10.06 16.61
N SER A 111 -2.57 -9.93 16.33
CA SER A 111 -1.52 -9.68 17.33
C SER A 111 -0.62 -8.53 16.88
N GLY A 112 -0.85 -7.33 17.42
CA GLY A 112 -0.11 -6.13 17.02
C GLY A 112 -0.31 -5.82 15.53
N ASN A 113 0.80 -5.78 14.76
CA ASN A 113 0.78 -5.58 13.31
C ASN A 113 0.54 -6.86 12.50
N LEU A 114 0.45 -8.00 13.17
CA LEU A 114 0.25 -9.30 12.53
C LEU A 114 -1.21 -9.70 12.50
N LEU A 115 -1.64 -10.28 11.39
CA LEU A 115 -2.94 -10.98 11.27
C LEU A 115 -2.65 -12.43 10.87
N GLU A 116 -3.12 -13.35 11.72
CA GLU A 116 -2.94 -14.80 11.55
C GLU A 116 -4.28 -15.46 11.19
N ALA A 117 -4.24 -16.28 10.15
CA ALA A 117 -5.43 -16.98 9.66
C ALA A 117 -5.89 -18.11 10.59
N PRO A 118 -7.21 -18.42 10.59
CA PRO A 118 -7.74 -19.52 11.39
C PRO A 118 -7.21 -20.89 10.92
N PRO A 119 -7.21 -21.90 11.81
CA PRO A 119 -6.81 -23.26 11.52
C PRO A 119 -7.45 -23.91 10.28
N ASN A 120 -8.73 -23.62 10.06
CA ASN A 120 -9.59 -24.30 9.08
C ASN A 120 -9.95 -23.36 7.92
N SER A 121 -9.03 -22.48 7.53
CA SER A 121 -9.23 -21.62 6.36
C SER A 121 -9.37 -22.45 5.09
N TYR A 122 -10.36 -22.12 4.26
CA TYR A 122 -10.57 -22.72 2.94
C TYR A 122 -9.73 -22.07 1.82
N TYR A 123 -8.89 -21.09 2.15
CA TYR A 123 -8.00 -20.45 1.18
C TYR A 123 -6.78 -21.34 0.90
N ASN A 124 -6.31 -21.32 -0.34
CA ASN A 124 -4.94 -21.72 -0.68
C ASN A 124 -4.12 -20.46 -0.99
N ASP A 125 -2.81 -20.60 -1.18
CA ASP A 125 -1.91 -19.46 -1.41
C ASP A 125 -2.36 -18.62 -2.63
N GLU A 126 -2.77 -19.26 -3.73
CA GLU A 126 -3.24 -18.58 -4.94
C GLU A 126 -4.50 -17.75 -4.70
N ARG A 127 -5.52 -18.35 -4.08
CA ARG A 127 -6.79 -17.67 -3.79
C ARG A 127 -6.57 -16.56 -2.78
N PHE A 128 -5.67 -16.76 -1.82
CA PHE A 128 -5.32 -15.74 -0.83
C PHE A 128 -4.65 -14.54 -1.49
N VAL A 129 -3.59 -14.77 -2.28
CA VAL A 129 -2.88 -13.71 -3.02
C VAL A 129 -3.82 -12.97 -3.95
N LYS A 130 -4.69 -13.69 -4.68
CA LYS A 130 -5.69 -13.06 -5.55
C LYS A 130 -6.62 -12.14 -4.76
N THR A 131 -7.15 -12.61 -3.64
CA THR A 131 -8.05 -11.83 -2.79
C THR A 131 -7.37 -10.56 -2.27
N ILE A 132 -6.14 -10.66 -1.76
CA ILE A 132 -5.35 -9.49 -1.31
C ILE A 132 -5.08 -8.53 -2.47
N SER A 133 -4.73 -9.04 -3.65
CA SER A 133 -4.46 -8.22 -4.84
C SER A 133 -5.70 -7.47 -5.29
N ASP A 134 -6.86 -8.13 -5.34
CA ASP A 134 -8.14 -7.51 -5.70
C ASP A 134 -8.51 -6.39 -4.71
N LEU A 135 -8.26 -6.60 -3.41
CA LEU A 135 -8.47 -5.56 -2.38
C LEU A 135 -7.52 -4.38 -2.57
N HIS A 136 -6.24 -4.65 -2.87
CA HIS A 136 -5.24 -3.63 -3.12
C HIS A 136 -5.61 -2.79 -4.35
N ASP A 137 -6.00 -3.44 -5.44
CA ASP A 137 -6.38 -2.75 -6.67
C ASP A 137 -7.64 -1.90 -6.48
N LYS A 138 -8.59 -2.38 -5.68
CA LYS A 138 -9.77 -1.60 -5.28
C LYS A 138 -9.40 -0.34 -4.50
N GLU A 139 -8.42 -0.42 -3.60
CA GLU A 139 -7.91 0.74 -2.87
C GLU A 139 -7.18 1.72 -3.79
N GLN A 140 -6.29 1.22 -4.65
CA GLN A 140 -5.59 2.05 -5.63
C GLN A 140 -6.58 2.77 -6.56
N ARG A 141 -7.65 2.07 -6.97
CA ARG A 141 -8.71 2.66 -7.78
C ARG A 141 -9.43 3.78 -7.05
N ARG A 142 -9.78 3.59 -5.77
CA ARG A 142 -10.42 4.62 -4.94
C ARG A 142 -9.54 5.87 -4.81
N LEU A 143 -8.22 5.70 -4.66
CA LEU A 143 -7.27 6.82 -4.61
C LEU A 143 -7.19 7.55 -5.94
N PHE A 144 -7.09 6.80 -7.04
CA PHE A 144 -7.10 7.36 -8.39
C PHE A 144 -8.37 8.17 -8.64
N ASP A 145 -9.55 7.60 -8.36
CA ASP A 145 -10.83 8.28 -8.57
C ASP A 145 -10.93 9.55 -7.71
N TYR A 146 -10.45 9.54 -6.47
CA TYR A 146 -10.37 10.74 -5.62
C TYR A 146 -9.48 11.84 -6.22
N ILE A 147 -8.28 11.47 -6.69
CA ILE A 147 -7.35 12.41 -7.35
C ILE A 147 -7.98 12.99 -8.62
N MET A 148 -8.67 12.16 -9.41
CA MET A 148 -9.33 12.60 -10.65
C MET A 148 -10.48 13.57 -10.38
N VAL A 149 -11.27 13.35 -9.34
CA VAL A 149 -12.29 14.32 -8.92
C VAL A 149 -11.64 15.66 -8.57
N GLN A 150 -10.58 15.65 -7.76
CA GLN A 150 -9.87 16.90 -7.42
C GLN A 150 -9.28 17.57 -8.67
N HIS A 151 -8.76 16.79 -9.63
CA HIS A 151 -8.20 17.30 -10.88
C HIS A 151 -9.27 18.05 -11.68
N ASP A 152 -10.45 17.45 -11.82
CA ASP A 152 -11.57 18.07 -12.53
C ASP A 152 -12.06 19.34 -11.83
N TRP A 153 -12.12 19.35 -10.49
CA TRP A 153 -12.40 20.56 -9.71
C TRP A 153 -11.35 21.63 -9.98
N PHE A 154 -10.07 21.33 -9.80
CA PHE A 154 -8.99 22.29 -10.02
C PHE A 154 -9.04 22.90 -11.42
N LYS A 155 -9.25 22.08 -12.45
CA LYS A 155 -9.40 22.53 -13.84
C LYS A 155 -10.58 23.50 -14.01
N ARG A 156 -11.76 23.18 -13.45
CA ARG A 156 -12.96 24.03 -13.59
C ARG A 156 -12.82 25.42 -12.97
N TYR A 157 -12.09 25.54 -11.87
CA TYR A 157 -11.99 26.80 -11.10
C TYR A 157 -10.70 27.58 -11.35
N ASN A 158 -9.61 26.93 -11.77
CA ASN A 158 -8.32 27.59 -12.00
C ASN A 158 -7.94 27.74 -13.48
N ASP A 159 -8.52 26.97 -14.41
CA ASP A 159 -8.33 27.17 -15.86
C ASP A 159 -9.37 28.13 -16.47
N GLN A 160 -10.08 28.91 -15.65
CA GLN A 160 -10.86 30.05 -16.15
C GLN A 160 -9.88 31.11 -16.65
N LYS A 161 -9.46 30.99 -17.91
CA LYS A 161 -8.76 32.06 -18.61
C LYS A 161 -9.60 33.34 -18.47
N PRO A 162 -9.02 34.49 -18.12
CA PRO A 162 -9.75 35.74 -18.18
C PRO A 162 -10.33 35.89 -19.60
N PRO A 163 -11.56 36.44 -19.74
CA PRO A 163 -12.13 36.67 -21.06
C PRO A 163 -11.11 37.48 -21.90
N PRO A 164 -10.95 37.16 -23.19
CA PRO A 164 -10.02 37.89 -24.05
C PRO A 164 -10.36 39.38 -24.00
N SER A 165 -9.34 40.22 -23.84
CA SER A 165 -9.50 41.67 -23.90
C SER A 165 -10.18 42.02 -25.22
N ARG A 166 -11.36 42.63 -25.13
CA ARG A 166 -12.00 43.23 -26.30
C ARG A 166 -11.09 44.37 -26.77
N HIS A 167 -10.32 44.13 -27.82
CA HIS A 167 -9.62 45.16 -28.58
C HIS A 167 -10.54 45.67 -29.69
#